data_AF-A0AAD6IW26-F1
#
_entry.id   AF-A0AAD6IW26-F1
#
_cell.length_a   1.000
_cell.length_b   1.000
_cell.length_c   1.000
_cell.angle_alpha   90.00
_cell.angle_beta   90.00
_cell.angle_gamma   90.00
#
_symmetry.space_group_name_H-M   'P 1'
#
loop_
_entity.id
_entity.type
_entity.pdbx_description
1 polymer ?
#
loop_
_entity_poly.entity_id
_entity_poly.type
_entity_poly.pdbx_seq_one_letter_code
_entity_poly.pdbx_strand_id
1 'polypeptide(L)'
;MQVSGFAHTPISQFFVYYLVVAAVLISVSDYKYLFHVQIVPHLWRWNQWWRLLIWQGSYANTGEVLFASLAVYYLRIIERLWGSRKFASFLTYNLLSTSLLAPFLLGTVFRPLTLWRMNYLPPGPTPLIFALLAQYHAVIPPTYKFRFLLPDLSPQPRPPAATPAQQVAQDEEEAGVTLTDKFPAYLIAFQLAVSQPPGSILGAAVGFIAGYAWRAELLPWGRWRYPIWLFEKGRDGDYGELRRMARGEEQQAVVGSPVGANQADAGADGRRPLSTQILDQFRGGF
;
A
#
# COMPACT_ATOMS: atom_id res chain seq x y z
N MET A 1 -8.88 15.31 -4.99
CA MET A 1 -7.85 15.71 -4.01
C MET A 1 -6.77 14.63 -3.98
N GLN A 2 -5.62 14.86 -4.61
CA GLN A 2 -4.48 13.92 -4.52
C GLN A 2 -3.81 14.13 -3.17
N VAL A 3 -3.99 13.18 -2.26
CA VAL A 3 -3.32 13.20 -0.95
C VAL A 3 -1.85 12.87 -1.16
N SER A 4 -0.99 13.86 -0.91
CA SER A 4 0.46 13.79 -1.13
C SER A 4 1.14 12.74 -0.25
N GLY A 5 2.10 12.00 -0.83
CA GLY A 5 3.00 11.12 -0.08
C GLY A 5 2.31 10.07 0.80
N PHE A 6 2.87 9.84 1.98
CA PHE A 6 2.39 8.85 2.97
C PHE A 6 1.32 9.39 3.92
N ALA A 7 0.67 10.51 3.61
CA ALA A 7 -0.41 11.01 4.45
C ALA A 7 -1.53 9.96 4.58
N HIS A 8 -1.95 9.76 5.84
CA HIS A 8 -2.91 8.75 6.29
C HIS A 8 -2.51 7.27 6.03
N THR A 9 -1.22 6.96 5.89
CA THR A 9 -0.72 5.57 5.70
C THR A 9 0.48 5.26 6.59
N PRO A 10 0.35 5.30 7.93
CA PRO A 10 1.47 5.10 8.85
C PRO A 10 2.10 3.70 8.76
N ILE A 11 1.33 2.65 8.45
CA ILE A 11 1.86 1.28 8.43
C ILE A 11 2.65 1.03 7.15
N SER A 12 2.15 1.50 6.01
CA SER A 12 2.88 1.38 4.75
C SER A 12 4.19 2.16 4.81
N GLN A 13 4.19 3.34 5.46
CA GLN A 13 5.40 4.11 5.73
C GLN A 13 6.39 3.33 6.62
N PHE A 14 5.92 2.79 7.74
CA PHE A 14 6.75 1.95 8.62
C PHE A 14 7.32 0.74 7.87
N PHE A 15 6.51 0.10 7.02
CA PHE A 15 6.93 -1.06 6.27
C PHE A 15 8.02 -0.73 5.24
N VAL A 16 7.92 0.42 4.54
CA VAL A 16 8.99 0.90 3.65
C VAL A 16 10.27 1.19 4.43
N TYR A 17 10.19 1.86 5.58
CA TYR A 17 11.37 2.10 6.42
C TYR A 17 11.97 0.79 6.93
N TYR A 18 11.14 -0.16 7.35
CA TYR A 18 11.59 -1.48 7.76
C TYR A 18 12.39 -2.17 6.65
N LEU A 19 11.90 -2.18 5.42
CA LEU A 19 12.60 -2.81 4.29
C LEU A 19 13.99 -2.21 4.07
N VAL A 20 14.11 -0.89 4.09
CA VAL A 20 15.38 -0.18 3.86
C VAL A 20 16.33 -0.37 5.04
N VAL A 21 15.86 -0.16 6.27
CA VAL A 21 16.68 -0.28 7.48
C VAL A 21 17.15 -1.72 7.70
N ALA A 22 16.27 -2.71 7.51
CA ALA A 22 16.63 -4.12 7.62
C ALA A 22 17.73 -4.49 6.60
N ALA A 23 17.58 -4.06 5.34
CA ALA A 23 18.58 -4.30 4.31
C ALA A 23 19.95 -3.69 4.65
N VAL A 24 19.97 -2.47 5.18
CA VAL A 24 21.20 -1.81 5.63
C VAL A 24 21.81 -2.55 6.82
N LEU A 25 21.03 -2.85 7.87
CA LEU A 25 21.53 -3.54 9.06
C LEU A 25 22.13 -4.91 8.73
N ILE A 26 21.50 -5.66 7.83
CA ILE A 26 21.97 -6.98 7.41
C ILE A 26 23.20 -6.86 6.52
N SER A 27 23.30 -5.78 5.72
CA SER A 27 24.50 -5.52 4.95
C SER A 27 25.69 -5.06 5.80
N VAL A 28 25.46 -4.40 6.93
CA VAL A 28 26.51 -4.00 7.87
C VAL A 28 26.95 -5.17 8.76
N SER A 29 26.02 -6.05 9.12
CA SER A 29 26.28 -7.17 10.03
C SER A 29 26.80 -8.44 9.32
N ASP A 30 26.97 -8.42 8.00
CA ASP A 30 27.37 -9.55 7.14
C ASP A 30 26.55 -10.85 7.30
N TYR A 31 25.37 -10.77 7.92
CA TYR A 31 24.47 -11.90 8.14
C TYR A 31 23.68 -12.32 6.90
N LYS A 32 24.06 -11.85 5.70
CA LYS A 32 23.36 -12.15 4.44
C LYS A 32 23.13 -13.65 4.26
N TYR A 33 24.12 -14.48 4.62
CA TYR A 33 24.05 -15.95 4.50
C TYR A 33 22.94 -16.62 5.32
N LEU A 34 22.45 -15.98 6.39
CA LEU A 34 21.43 -16.56 7.28
C LEU A 34 20.01 -16.52 6.70
N PHE A 35 19.73 -15.60 5.79
CA PHE A 35 18.37 -15.38 5.29
C PHE A 35 17.98 -16.32 4.16
N HIS A 36 18.95 -16.84 3.40
CA HIS A 36 18.67 -17.79 2.32
C HIS A 36 18.19 -19.13 2.91
N VAL A 37 17.05 -19.64 2.43
CA VAL A 37 16.52 -20.94 2.86
C VAL A 37 16.80 -21.97 1.78
N GLN A 38 17.60 -22.97 2.13
CA GLN A 38 17.78 -24.19 1.36
C GLN A 38 17.12 -25.36 2.09
N ILE A 39 16.13 -26.03 1.48
CA ILE A 39 15.29 -27.07 2.12
C ILE A 39 16.13 -28.30 2.51
N VAL A 40 17.12 -28.65 1.70
CA VAL A 40 18.24 -29.55 2.06
C VAL A 40 19.51 -28.72 2.00
N PRO A 41 20.33 -28.59 3.06
CA PRO A 41 20.38 -29.35 4.30
C PRO A 41 19.55 -28.78 5.48
N HIS A 42 19.08 -27.54 5.42
CA HIS A 42 18.69 -26.80 6.63
C HIS A 42 17.40 -27.29 7.31
N LEU A 43 16.36 -27.62 6.55
CA LEU A 43 15.08 -28.07 7.14
C LEU A 43 15.14 -29.56 7.49
N TRP A 44 15.59 -30.40 6.54
CA TRP A 44 15.46 -31.85 6.67
C TRP A 44 16.62 -32.52 7.43
N ARG A 45 17.84 -31.97 7.36
CA ARG A 45 19.01 -32.55 8.02
C ARG A 45 19.30 -31.90 9.38
N TRP A 46 19.01 -30.61 9.53
CA TRP A 46 19.39 -29.82 10.71
C TRP A 46 18.22 -29.26 11.53
N ASN A 47 16.96 -29.47 11.12
CA ASN A 47 15.77 -29.01 11.86
C ASN A 47 15.83 -27.51 12.29
N GLN A 48 16.36 -26.63 11.43
CA GLN A 48 16.49 -25.20 11.74
C GLN A 48 15.17 -24.44 11.49
N TRP A 49 14.13 -24.74 12.28
CA TRP A 49 12.78 -24.16 12.16
C TRP A 49 12.73 -22.64 12.30
N TRP A 50 13.65 -22.05 13.07
CA TRP A 50 13.74 -20.60 13.24
C TRP A 50 14.01 -19.85 11.92
N ARG A 51 14.68 -20.50 10.95
CA ARG A 51 14.91 -19.91 9.62
C ARG A 51 13.61 -19.68 8.86
N LEU A 52 12.54 -20.43 9.16
CA LEU A 52 11.23 -20.25 8.55
C LEU A 52 10.55 -18.94 8.96
N LEU A 53 10.91 -18.38 10.11
CA LEU A 53 10.40 -17.08 10.55
C LEU A 53 11.25 -15.93 10.01
N ILE A 54 12.57 -16.12 9.94
CA ILE A 54 13.52 -15.03 9.67
C ILE A 54 13.71 -14.75 8.17
N TRP A 55 13.46 -15.72 7.27
CA TRP A 55 13.75 -15.56 5.83
C TRP A 55 12.95 -14.44 5.12
N GLN A 56 11.78 -14.07 5.62
CA GLN A 56 11.01 -12.94 5.08
C GLN A 56 11.50 -11.58 5.60
N GLY A 57 12.46 -11.58 6.53
CA GLY A 57 12.88 -10.38 7.23
C GLY A 57 13.60 -9.36 6.35
N SER A 58 14.29 -9.80 5.30
CA SER A 58 15.05 -8.91 4.41
C SER A 58 15.32 -9.55 3.05
N TYR A 59 15.50 -8.68 2.06
CA TYR A 59 16.05 -9.06 0.75
C TYR A 59 17.56 -9.21 0.82
N ALA A 60 18.11 -10.08 -0.04
CA ALA A 60 19.55 -10.21 -0.24
C ALA A 60 20.09 -9.21 -1.28
N ASN A 61 19.26 -8.78 -2.23
CA ASN A 61 19.64 -7.89 -3.31
C ASN A 61 19.07 -6.48 -3.12
N THR A 62 19.91 -5.45 -3.30
CA THR A 62 19.51 -4.03 -3.24
C THR A 62 18.43 -3.70 -4.27
N GLY A 63 18.48 -4.29 -5.47
CA GLY A 63 17.46 -4.08 -6.49
C GLY A 63 16.07 -4.54 -6.04
N GLU A 64 16.00 -5.68 -5.34
CA GLU A 64 14.75 -6.20 -4.81
C GLU A 64 14.19 -5.33 -3.69
N VAL A 65 15.03 -4.77 -2.83
CA VAL A 65 14.62 -3.80 -1.81
C VAL A 65 13.99 -2.58 -2.47
N LEU A 66 14.60 -2.05 -3.54
CA LEU A 66 14.09 -0.90 -4.26
C LEU A 66 12.72 -1.21 -4.88
N PHE A 67 12.60 -2.29 -5.65
CA PHE A 67 11.33 -2.66 -6.28
C PHE A 67 10.25 -3.01 -5.24
N ALA A 68 10.63 -3.65 -4.14
CA ALA A 68 9.72 -3.93 -3.03
C ALA A 68 9.20 -2.66 -2.37
N SER A 69 10.09 -1.70 -2.05
CA SER A 69 9.70 -0.42 -1.47
C SER A 69 8.77 0.37 -2.40
N LEU A 70 9.05 0.34 -3.71
CA LEU A 70 8.21 0.96 -4.73
C LEU A 70 6.85 0.27 -4.84
N ALA A 71 6.80 -1.07 -4.78
CA ALA A 71 5.54 -1.82 -4.78
C ALA A 71 4.67 -1.43 -3.59
N VAL A 72 5.24 -1.38 -2.38
CA VAL A 72 4.52 -0.95 -1.16
C VAL A 72 4.00 0.48 -1.31
N TYR A 73 4.80 1.37 -1.91
CA TYR A 73 4.38 2.75 -2.18
C TYR A 73 3.14 2.82 -3.09
N TYR A 74 3.07 2.02 -4.15
CA TYR A 74 1.87 1.94 -5.00
C TYR A 74 0.69 1.31 -4.27
N LEU A 75 0.95 0.27 -3.46
CA LEU A 75 -0.08 -0.51 -2.75
C LEU A 75 -0.65 0.21 -1.51
N ARG A 76 -0.04 1.32 -1.07
CA ARG A 76 -0.49 2.14 0.09
C ARG A 76 -1.97 2.55 0.03
N ILE A 77 -2.54 2.61 -1.17
CA ILE A 77 -3.96 2.92 -1.37
C ILE A 77 -4.87 1.94 -0.62
N ILE A 78 -4.45 0.69 -0.41
CA ILE A 78 -5.20 -0.30 0.37
C ILE A 78 -5.34 0.14 1.83
N GLU A 79 -4.26 0.66 2.43
CA GLU A 79 -4.30 1.15 3.81
C GLU A 79 -5.28 2.33 3.95
N ARG A 80 -5.35 3.21 2.95
CA ARG A 80 -6.30 4.32 2.92
C ARG A 80 -7.76 3.85 2.84
N LEU A 81 -8.03 2.80 2.08
CA LEU A 81 -9.38 2.27 1.90
C LEU A 81 -9.88 1.49 3.13
N TRP A 82 -8.98 0.82 3.84
CA TRP A 82 -9.35 -0.08 4.95
C TRP A 82 -9.11 0.50 6.33
N GLY A 83 -8.30 1.53 6.43
CA GLY A 83 -7.74 2.04 7.66
C GLY A 83 -6.59 1.18 8.19
N SER A 84 -5.73 1.82 8.97
CA SER A 84 -4.48 1.23 9.46
C SER A 84 -4.71 -0.04 10.31
N ARG A 85 -5.71 -0.07 11.20
CA ARG A 85 -5.97 -1.23 12.06
C ARG A 85 -6.22 -2.54 11.30
N LYS A 86 -7.05 -2.49 10.25
CA LYS A 86 -7.36 -3.67 9.42
C LYS A 86 -6.16 -4.06 8.58
N PHE A 87 -5.44 -3.08 8.05
CA PHE A 87 -4.22 -3.29 7.27
C PHE A 87 -3.09 -3.94 8.08
N ALA A 88 -2.83 -3.50 9.32
CA ALA A 88 -1.85 -4.13 10.20
C ALA A 88 -2.19 -5.59 10.49
N SER A 89 -3.46 -5.85 10.80
CA SER A 89 -3.93 -7.21 11.10
C SER A 89 -3.79 -8.13 9.90
N PHE A 90 -4.08 -7.62 8.70
CA PHE A 90 -3.84 -8.31 7.43
C PHE A 90 -2.35 -8.61 7.21
N LEU A 91 -1.48 -7.62 7.43
CA LEU A 91 -0.04 -7.74 7.21
C LEU A 91 0.57 -8.81 8.13
N THR A 92 0.27 -8.77 9.43
CA THR A 92 0.78 -9.74 10.41
C THR A 92 0.25 -11.14 10.15
N TYR A 93 -1.04 -11.25 9.82
CA TYR A 93 -1.63 -12.54 9.47
C TYR A 93 -0.96 -13.13 8.23
N ASN A 94 -0.76 -12.32 7.19
CA ASN A 94 -0.17 -12.79 5.95
C ASN A 94 1.32 -13.09 6.10
N LEU A 95 2.05 -12.33 6.92
CA LEU A 95 3.43 -12.61 7.29
C LEU A 95 3.54 -13.99 7.95
N LEU A 96 2.72 -14.27 8.95
CA LEU A 96 2.73 -15.57 9.64
C LEU A 96 2.29 -16.70 8.70
N SER A 97 1.22 -16.49 7.93
CA SER A 97 0.68 -17.49 7.02
C SER A 97 1.69 -17.84 5.91
N THR A 98 2.24 -16.84 5.22
CA THR A 98 3.19 -17.08 4.12
C THR A 98 4.53 -17.59 4.61
N SER A 99 4.96 -17.22 5.83
CA SER A 99 6.18 -17.71 6.47
C SER A 99 6.15 -19.22 6.66
N LEU A 100 4.99 -19.78 6.98
CA LEU A 100 4.77 -21.22 7.10
C LEU A 100 4.42 -21.88 5.76
N LEU A 101 3.54 -21.25 4.97
CA LEU A 101 2.99 -21.85 3.75
C LEU A 101 4.04 -21.98 2.64
N ALA A 102 4.91 -20.99 2.45
CA ALA A 102 5.89 -21.00 1.37
C ALA A 102 6.93 -22.14 1.48
N PRO A 103 7.60 -22.34 2.63
CA PRO A 103 8.51 -23.48 2.79
C PRO A 103 7.77 -24.83 2.81
N PHE A 104 6.52 -24.87 3.31
CA PHE A 104 5.70 -26.08 3.29
C PHE A 104 5.31 -26.50 1.87
N LEU A 105 4.82 -25.57 1.03
CA LEU A 105 4.48 -25.85 -0.37
C LEU A 105 5.71 -26.24 -1.19
N LEU A 106 6.84 -25.60 -0.92
CA LEU A 106 8.11 -25.93 -1.58
C LEU A 106 8.58 -27.34 -1.22
N GLY A 107 8.48 -27.73 0.05
CA GLY A 107 8.82 -29.07 0.52
C GLY A 107 7.87 -30.17 0.01
N THR A 108 6.57 -29.90 0.01
CA THR A 108 5.53 -30.92 -0.24
C THR A 108 5.14 -31.05 -1.71
N VAL A 109 5.07 -29.95 -2.47
CA VAL A 109 4.49 -29.95 -3.83
C VAL A 109 5.57 -29.76 -4.89
N PHE A 110 6.42 -28.75 -4.75
CA PHE A 110 7.38 -28.40 -5.81
C PHE A 110 8.59 -29.33 -5.87
N ARG A 111 9.06 -29.81 -4.72
CA ARG A 111 10.18 -30.74 -4.66
C ARG A 111 9.93 -32.09 -5.36
N PRO A 112 8.80 -32.80 -5.14
CA PRO A 112 8.50 -34.01 -5.90
C PRO A 112 8.18 -33.71 -7.36
N LEU A 113 7.53 -32.58 -7.65
CA LEU A 113 7.11 -32.23 -9.01
C LEU A 113 8.28 -31.80 -9.91
N THR A 114 9.35 -31.21 -9.35
CA THR A 114 10.50 -30.72 -10.13
C THR A 114 11.75 -31.60 -10.00
N LEU A 115 11.56 -32.90 -9.75
CA LEU A 115 12.63 -33.90 -9.80
C LEU A 115 13.91 -33.47 -9.06
N TRP A 116 13.76 -32.97 -7.82
CA TRP A 116 14.87 -32.61 -6.93
C TRP A 116 15.80 -31.47 -7.36
N ARG A 117 15.52 -30.77 -8.46
CA ARG A 117 16.36 -29.67 -8.97
C ARG A 117 16.16 -28.33 -8.26
N MET A 118 15.01 -28.13 -7.60
CA MET A 118 14.66 -26.88 -6.92
C MET A 118 14.79 -27.03 -5.41
N ASN A 119 15.71 -26.26 -4.82
CA ASN A 119 16.00 -26.34 -3.39
C ASN A 119 16.39 -24.98 -2.80
N TYR A 120 16.05 -23.89 -3.47
CA TYR A 120 16.43 -22.53 -3.06
C TYR A 120 15.19 -21.66 -3.00
N LEU A 121 14.95 -21.08 -1.82
CA LEU A 121 13.95 -20.04 -1.61
C LEU A 121 14.68 -18.72 -1.36
N PRO A 122 14.42 -17.68 -2.18
CA PRO A 122 15.08 -16.41 -2.03
C PRO A 122 14.63 -15.75 -0.71
N PRO A 123 15.55 -15.10 0.02
CA PRO A 123 15.19 -14.29 1.17
C PRO A 123 14.44 -13.04 0.72
N GLY A 124 13.33 -12.75 1.40
CA GLY A 124 12.60 -11.51 1.19
C GLY A 124 11.08 -11.62 1.38
N PRO A 125 10.43 -10.50 1.76
CA PRO A 125 8.98 -10.42 1.92
C PRO A 125 8.20 -10.35 0.59
N THR A 126 8.69 -11.00 -0.47
CA THR A 126 7.99 -11.08 -1.77
C THR A 126 6.59 -11.69 -1.65
N PRO A 127 6.37 -12.80 -0.91
CA PRO A 127 5.02 -13.35 -0.74
C PRO A 127 4.04 -12.33 -0.14
N LEU A 128 4.52 -11.52 0.80
CA LEU A 128 3.71 -10.53 1.49
C LEU A 128 3.33 -9.36 0.57
N ILE A 129 4.24 -8.93 -0.32
CA ILE A 129 3.94 -7.93 -1.35
C ILE A 129 2.93 -8.48 -2.37
N PHE A 130 3.06 -9.75 -2.77
CA PHE A 130 2.09 -10.39 -3.66
C PHE A 130 0.72 -10.62 -3.03
N ALA A 131 0.65 -10.82 -1.72
CA ALA A 131 -0.62 -10.84 -1.00
C ALA A 131 -1.31 -9.46 -1.01
N LEU A 132 -0.53 -8.38 -0.82
CA LEU A 132 -1.05 -7.02 -0.98
C LEU A 132 -1.52 -6.77 -2.41
N LEU A 133 -0.78 -7.26 -3.42
CA LEU A 133 -1.17 -7.16 -4.83
C LEU A 133 -2.49 -7.89 -5.13
N ALA A 134 -2.69 -9.09 -4.58
CA ALA A 134 -3.95 -9.82 -4.71
C ALA A 134 -5.12 -8.99 -4.18
N GLN A 135 -4.90 -8.31 -3.06
CA GLN A 135 -5.91 -7.43 -2.48
C GLN A 135 -6.15 -6.17 -3.31
N TYR A 136 -5.09 -5.56 -3.82
CA TYR A 136 -5.17 -4.41 -4.73
C TYR A 136 -6.01 -4.75 -5.97
N HIS A 137 -5.76 -5.92 -6.56
CA HIS A 137 -6.51 -6.41 -7.73
C HIS A 137 -8.01 -6.48 -7.44
N ALA A 138 -8.38 -7.04 -6.28
CA ALA A 138 -9.76 -7.36 -5.96
C ALA A 138 -10.55 -6.21 -5.29
N VAL A 139 -9.92 -5.14 -4.82
CA VAL A 139 -10.62 -4.00 -4.17
C VAL A 139 -10.84 -2.85 -5.14
N ILE A 140 -9.85 -2.56 -5.99
CA ILE A 140 -9.87 -1.33 -6.79
C ILE A 140 -10.39 -1.67 -8.19
N PRO A 141 -11.49 -1.09 -8.66
CA PRO A 141 -11.88 -1.22 -10.06
C PRO A 141 -10.93 -0.40 -10.96
N PRO A 142 -10.70 -0.81 -12.21
CA PRO A 142 -9.91 -0.03 -13.16
C PRO A 142 -10.67 1.24 -13.57
N THR A 143 -10.13 2.42 -13.27
CA THR A 143 -10.77 3.71 -13.59
C THR A 143 -10.48 4.19 -15.00
N TYR A 144 -9.24 4.03 -15.47
CA TYR A 144 -8.81 4.47 -16.80
C TYR A 144 -8.32 3.30 -17.64
N LYS A 145 -8.78 3.26 -18.89
CA LYS A 145 -8.34 2.33 -19.94
C LYS A 145 -7.75 3.17 -21.07
N PHE A 146 -6.48 2.94 -21.37
CA PHE A 146 -5.77 3.53 -22.50
C PHE A 146 -5.70 2.49 -23.61
N ARG A 147 -6.18 2.82 -24.81
CA ARG A 147 -5.99 2.00 -26.01
C ARG A 147 -4.76 2.54 -26.73
N PHE A 148 -3.71 1.74 -26.81
CA PHE A 148 -2.60 2.02 -27.72
C PHE A 148 -2.97 1.44 -29.08
N LEU A 149 -3.19 2.32 -30.06
CA LEU A 149 -3.32 1.93 -31.45
C LEU A 149 -1.92 1.60 -31.94
N LEU A 150 -1.64 0.34 -32.26
CA LEU A 150 -0.39 -0.03 -32.91
C LEU A 150 -0.48 0.43 -34.37
N PRO A 151 0.55 1.09 -34.92
CA PRO A 151 0.56 1.43 -36.34
C PRO A 151 0.43 0.14 -37.15
N ASP A 152 -0.62 0.07 -37.97
CA ASP A 152 -0.93 -1.08 -38.80
C ASP A 152 0.29 -1.54 -39.62
N LEU A 153 0.66 -2.81 -39.46
CA LEU A 153 1.48 -3.53 -40.43
C LEU A 153 0.66 -4.01 -41.64
N SER A 154 -0.63 -3.65 -41.71
CA SER A 154 -1.56 -3.98 -42.81
C SER A 154 -2.15 -2.70 -43.43
N PRO A 155 -1.69 -2.25 -44.60
CA PRO A 155 -2.28 -1.12 -45.30
C PRO A 155 -3.61 -1.55 -45.92
N GLN A 156 -4.72 -1.45 -45.18
CA GLN A 156 -6.05 -1.62 -45.76
C GLN A 156 -6.52 -0.27 -46.36
N PRO A 157 -6.91 -0.20 -47.65
CA PRO A 157 -7.22 1.07 -48.30
C PRO A 157 -8.48 1.70 -47.70
N ARG A 158 -8.32 2.92 -47.15
CA ARG A 158 -9.41 3.72 -46.58
C ARG A 158 -10.43 4.07 -47.69
N PRO A 159 -11.68 3.55 -47.66
CA PRO A 159 -12.67 3.93 -48.68
C PRO A 159 -13.12 5.38 -48.48
N PRO A 160 -13.22 6.19 -49.56
CA PRO A 160 -13.61 7.58 -49.46
C PRO A 160 -15.14 7.70 -49.39
N ALA A 161 -15.69 7.69 -48.17
CA ALA A 161 -16.99 8.24 -47.74
C ALA A 161 -17.58 7.36 -46.62
N ALA A 162 -17.15 7.57 -45.38
CA ALA A 162 -17.76 6.94 -44.21
C ALA A 162 -18.42 8.01 -43.34
N THR A 163 -19.72 7.85 -43.09
CA THR A 163 -20.51 8.62 -42.12
C THR A 163 -19.82 8.56 -40.74
N PRO A 164 -19.90 9.59 -39.87
CA PRO A 164 -19.22 9.58 -38.56
C PRO A 164 -19.51 8.35 -37.68
N ALA A 165 -20.61 7.63 -37.91
CA ALA A 165 -20.93 6.37 -37.23
C ALA A 165 -20.08 5.17 -37.69
N GLN A 166 -19.59 5.14 -38.93
CA GLN A 166 -18.76 4.07 -39.48
C GLN A 166 -17.28 4.22 -39.10
N GLN A 167 -16.82 5.44 -38.82
CA GLN A 167 -15.45 5.71 -38.34
C GLN A 167 -15.24 5.16 -36.92
N VAL A 168 -16.21 5.35 -36.03
CA VAL A 168 -16.14 4.82 -34.65
C VAL A 168 -16.09 3.29 -34.63
N ALA A 169 -16.78 2.61 -35.56
CA ALA A 169 -16.74 1.15 -35.67
C ALA A 169 -15.39 0.64 -36.23
N GLN A 170 -14.75 1.39 -37.13
CA GLN A 170 -13.43 1.05 -37.67
C GLN A 170 -12.31 1.24 -36.64
N ASP A 171 -12.40 2.27 -35.78
CA ASP A 171 -11.47 2.47 -34.65
C ASP A 171 -11.57 1.36 -33.57
N GLU A 172 -12.65 0.57 -33.55
CA GLU A 172 -12.78 -0.61 -32.69
C GLU A 172 -12.18 -1.89 -33.29
N GLU A 173 -11.97 -1.93 -34.61
CA GLU A 173 -11.38 -3.08 -35.33
C GLU A 173 -9.85 -3.01 -35.43
N GLU A 174 -9.23 -1.84 -35.21
CA GLU A 174 -7.78 -1.73 -35.08
C GLU A 174 -7.29 -2.51 -33.85
N ALA A 175 -6.24 -3.33 -34.04
CA ALA A 175 -5.67 -4.19 -33.01
C ALA A 175 -4.95 -3.37 -31.92
N GLY A 176 -5.73 -2.73 -31.05
CA GLY A 176 -5.24 -1.89 -29.98
C GLY A 176 -5.00 -2.67 -28.68
N VAL A 177 -3.83 -2.53 -28.08
CA VAL A 177 -3.57 -3.09 -26.74
C VAL A 177 -4.19 -2.16 -25.70
N THR A 178 -5.15 -2.68 -24.92
CA THR A 178 -5.80 -1.94 -23.82
C THR A 178 -4.93 -2.02 -22.55
N LEU A 179 -4.20 -0.94 -22.24
CA LEU A 179 -3.51 -0.79 -20.95
C LEU A 179 -4.43 -0.12 -19.93
N THR A 180 -4.29 -0.51 -18.67
CA THR A 180 -5.05 0.05 -17.55
C THR A 180 -4.12 0.84 -16.64
N ASP A 181 -4.64 1.81 -15.88
CA ASP A 181 -3.92 2.56 -14.83
C ASP A 181 -3.17 1.68 -13.79
N LYS A 182 -3.56 0.41 -13.65
CA LYS A 182 -2.89 -0.57 -12.77
C LYS A 182 -1.58 -1.13 -13.34
N PHE A 183 -1.29 -0.89 -14.61
CA PHE A 183 -0.12 -1.40 -15.31
C PHE A 183 1.22 -1.18 -14.57
N PRO A 184 1.56 0.02 -14.05
CA PRO A 184 2.81 0.22 -13.31
C PRO A 184 2.93 -0.69 -12.08
N ALA A 185 1.84 -0.90 -11.34
CA ALA A 185 1.85 -1.78 -10.17
C ALA A 185 2.13 -3.25 -10.56
N TYR A 186 1.57 -3.72 -11.68
CA TYR A 186 1.83 -5.06 -12.17
C TYR A 186 3.23 -5.22 -12.76
N LEU A 187 3.78 -4.20 -13.43
CA LEU A 187 5.17 -4.25 -13.90
C LEU A 187 6.16 -4.40 -12.76
N ILE A 188 5.98 -3.65 -11.68
CA ILE A 188 6.87 -3.73 -10.50
C ILE A 188 6.74 -5.10 -9.84
N ALA A 189 5.52 -5.60 -9.68
CA ALA A 189 5.29 -6.94 -9.14
C ALA A 189 5.92 -8.02 -10.03
N PHE A 190 5.75 -7.92 -11.35
CA PHE A 190 6.32 -8.84 -12.32
C PHE A 190 7.85 -8.85 -12.24
N GLN A 191 8.48 -7.67 -12.21
CA GLN A 191 9.93 -7.54 -12.03
C GLN A 191 10.41 -8.22 -10.74
N LEU A 192 9.66 -8.07 -9.64
CA LEU A 192 9.99 -8.69 -8.36
C LEU A 192 9.85 -10.23 -8.40
N ALA A 193 8.85 -10.76 -9.11
CA ALA A 193 8.68 -12.20 -9.32
C ALA A 193 9.80 -12.81 -10.18
N VAL A 194 10.32 -12.05 -11.15
CA VAL A 194 11.36 -12.51 -12.09
C VAL A 194 12.78 -12.29 -11.56
N SER A 195 12.95 -11.55 -10.45
CA SER A 195 14.29 -11.21 -9.92
C SER A 195 15.15 -12.42 -9.52
N GLN A 196 14.55 -13.46 -8.93
CA GLN A 196 15.25 -14.70 -8.58
C GLN A 196 14.41 -15.93 -8.97
N PRO A 197 14.37 -16.27 -10.27
CA PRO A 197 13.68 -17.46 -10.70
C PRO A 197 14.49 -18.68 -10.26
N PRO A 198 13.84 -19.74 -9.76
CA PRO A 198 12.40 -19.95 -9.72
C PRO A 198 11.75 -19.67 -8.35
N GLY A 199 12.54 -19.48 -7.29
CA GLY A 199 11.99 -19.39 -5.93
C GLY A 199 11.14 -18.13 -5.69
N SER A 200 11.42 -17.02 -6.37
CA SER A 200 10.62 -15.80 -6.25
C SER A 200 9.21 -15.96 -6.85
N ILE A 201 9.09 -16.70 -7.96
CA ILE A 201 7.80 -17.04 -8.57
C ILE A 201 6.95 -17.89 -7.62
N LEU A 202 7.58 -18.83 -6.91
CA LEU A 202 6.88 -19.65 -5.92
C LEU A 202 6.40 -18.81 -4.74
N GLY A 203 7.27 -17.93 -4.22
CA GLY A 203 6.89 -16.99 -3.17
C GLY A 203 5.75 -16.07 -3.60
N ALA A 204 5.79 -15.58 -4.84
CA ALA A 204 4.75 -14.75 -5.42
C ALA A 204 3.40 -15.48 -5.53
N ALA A 205 3.40 -16.70 -6.06
CA ALA A 205 2.19 -17.51 -6.19
C ALA A 205 1.57 -17.84 -4.82
N VAL A 206 2.41 -18.24 -3.85
CA VAL A 206 1.97 -18.51 -2.47
C VAL A 206 1.39 -17.26 -1.82
N GLY A 207 2.06 -16.12 -1.98
CA GLY A 207 1.59 -14.83 -1.48
C GLY A 207 0.23 -14.43 -2.04
N PHE A 208 0.07 -14.57 -3.35
CA PHE A 208 -1.18 -14.26 -4.04
C PHE A 208 -2.34 -15.14 -3.56
N ILE A 209 -2.12 -16.46 -3.47
CA ILE A 209 -3.11 -17.42 -2.95
C ILE A 209 -3.45 -17.11 -1.48
N ALA A 210 -2.45 -16.83 -0.64
CA ALA A 210 -2.67 -16.49 0.76
C ALA A 210 -3.47 -15.18 0.93
N GLY A 211 -3.25 -14.19 0.06
CA GLY A 211 -4.04 -12.96 0.01
C GLY A 211 -5.52 -13.22 -0.31
N TYR A 212 -5.80 -14.03 -1.32
CA TYR A 212 -7.17 -14.46 -1.63
C TYR A 212 -7.79 -15.31 -0.51
N ALA A 213 -7.01 -16.21 0.09
CA ALA A 213 -7.48 -17.06 1.17
C ALA A 213 -7.90 -16.26 2.41
N TRP A 214 -7.17 -15.19 2.76
CA TRP A 214 -7.58 -14.28 3.82
C TRP A 214 -8.89 -13.56 3.48
N ARG A 215 -9.05 -13.11 2.24
CA ARG A 215 -10.28 -12.44 1.79
C ARG A 215 -11.48 -13.38 1.76
N ALA A 216 -11.26 -14.66 1.45
CA ALA A 216 -12.28 -15.69 1.46
C ALA A 216 -12.64 -16.16 2.89
N GLU A 217 -12.04 -15.57 3.93
CA GLU A 217 -12.22 -15.93 5.35
C GLU A 217 -12.02 -17.44 5.63
N LEU A 218 -11.23 -18.12 4.79
CA LEU A 218 -11.04 -19.58 4.86
C LEU A 218 -10.32 -20.04 6.13
N LEU A 219 -9.67 -19.11 6.85
CA LEU A 219 -8.91 -19.43 8.05
C LEU A 219 -9.53 -18.79 9.30
N PRO A 220 -9.68 -19.56 10.40
CA PRO A 220 -10.38 -19.14 11.61
C PRO A 220 -9.74 -17.93 12.29
N TRP A 221 -8.47 -17.64 12.02
CA TRP A 221 -7.74 -16.51 12.62
C TRP A 221 -7.89 -15.20 11.83
N GLY A 222 -8.61 -15.19 10.69
CA GLY A 222 -8.79 -14.00 9.86
C GLY A 222 -9.57 -12.86 10.54
N ARG A 223 -10.32 -13.14 11.62
CA ARG A 223 -11.09 -12.15 12.39
C ARG A 223 -10.27 -11.46 13.48
N TRP A 224 -9.06 -11.94 13.77
CA TRP A 224 -8.20 -11.31 14.76
C TRP A 224 -7.78 -9.91 14.31
N ARG A 225 -7.96 -8.93 15.18
CA ARG A 225 -7.59 -7.53 14.92
C ARG A 225 -6.78 -7.00 16.09
N TYR A 226 -5.79 -6.18 15.78
CA TYR A 226 -5.07 -5.45 16.81
C TYR A 226 -6.03 -4.60 17.66
N PRO A 227 -5.75 -4.46 18.97
CA PRO A 227 -6.54 -3.65 19.86
C PRO A 227 -6.45 -2.16 19.46
N ILE A 228 -7.53 -1.42 19.73
CA ILE A 228 -7.72 -0.05 19.24
C ILE A 228 -6.70 0.92 19.86
N TRP A 229 -6.34 0.70 21.13
CA TRP A 229 -5.40 1.55 21.88
C TRP A 229 -4.02 1.68 21.22
N LEU A 230 -3.61 0.71 20.40
CA LEU A 230 -2.31 0.74 19.73
C LEU A 230 -2.25 1.79 18.61
N PHE A 231 -3.40 2.16 18.04
CA PHE A 231 -3.50 3.12 16.93
C PHE A 231 -4.06 4.48 17.35
N GLU A 232 -4.53 4.62 18.59
CA GLU A 232 -5.18 5.83 19.09
C GLU A 232 -4.20 6.84 19.69
N LYS A 233 -3.02 6.37 20.12
CA LYS A 233 -2.02 7.16 20.88
C LYS A 233 -1.48 8.41 20.17
N GLY A 234 -1.64 8.53 18.84
CA GLY A 234 -1.25 9.71 18.07
C GLY A 234 -2.35 10.76 17.92
N ARG A 235 -3.61 10.42 18.20
CA ARG A 235 -4.76 11.29 17.96
C ARG A 235 -5.04 12.24 19.12
N ASP A 236 -4.75 11.81 20.34
CA ASP A 236 -4.98 12.59 21.56
C ASP A 236 -4.10 13.84 21.65
N GLY A 237 -2.88 13.78 21.09
CA GLY A 237 -1.97 14.93 21.00
C GLY A 237 -2.48 15.99 20.02
N ASP A 238 -2.97 15.56 18.86
CA ASP A 238 -3.47 16.43 17.79
C ASP A 238 -4.78 17.12 18.21
N TYR A 239 -5.72 16.39 18.84
CA TYR A 239 -6.89 17.00 19.47
C TYR A 239 -6.51 17.90 20.64
N GLY A 240 -5.45 17.57 21.38
CA GLY A 240 -4.91 18.39 22.45
C GLY A 240 -4.37 19.73 21.94
N GLU A 241 -3.65 19.72 20.82
CA GLU A 241 -3.16 20.93 20.14
C GLU A 241 -4.29 21.73 19.53
N LEU A 242 -5.23 21.11 18.81
CA LEU A 242 -6.42 21.79 18.29
C LEU A 242 -7.26 22.40 19.42
N ARG A 243 -7.35 21.74 20.58
CA ARG A 243 -8.05 22.25 21.77
C ARG A 243 -7.27 23.32 22.51
N ARG A 244 -5.94 23.37 22.36
CA ARG A 244 -5.07 24.46 22.83
C ARG A 244 -5.15 25.66 21.89
N MET A 245 -5.22 25.42 20.58
CA MET A 245 -5.42 26.46 19.55
C MET A 245 -6.80 27.10 19.69
N ALA A 246 -7.86 26.29 19.83
CA ALA A 246 -9.22 26.78 20.09
C ALA A 246 -9.30 27.58 21.40
N ARG A 247 -8.61 27.15 22.46
CA ARG A 247 -8.53 27.92 23.71
C ARG A 247 -7.67 29.17 23.62
N GLY A 248 -6.64 29.17 22.77
CA GLY A 248 -5.81 30.34 22.49
C GLY A 248 -6.59 31.44 21.76
N GLU A 249 -7.47 31.05 20.83
CA GLU A 249 -8.41 31.97 20.17
C GLU A 249 -9.45 32.52 21.16
N GLU A 250 -9.99 31.69 22.05
CA GLU A 250 -10.91 32.17 23.10
C GLU A 250 -10.22 33.11 24.09
N GLN A 251 -8.97 32.86 24.49
CA GLN A 251 -8.25 33.75 25.41
C GLN A 251 -7.86 35.08 24.75
N GLN A 252 -7.53 35.10 23.47
CA GLN A 252 -7.35 36.36 22.74
C GLN A 252 -8.67 37.12 22.55
N ALA A 253 -9.80 36.42 22.39
CA ALA A 253 -11.12 37.04 22.34
C ALA A 253 -11.57 37.60 23.70
N VAL A 254 -11.20 36.95 24.82
CA VAL A 254 -11.59 37.36 26.19
C VAL A 254 -10.67 38.44 26.76
N VAL A 255 -9.37 38.46 26.42
CA VAL A 255 -8.43 39.51 26.87
C VAL A 255 -8.64 40.84 26.11
N GLY A 256 -9.35 40.82 24.97
CA GLY A 256 -9.69 42.02 24.18
C GLY A 256 -10.88 42.84 24.70
N SER A 257 -11.52 42.47 25.82
CA SER A 257 -12.60 43.28 26.41
C SER A 257 -12.16 43.96 27.71
N PRO A 258 -11.71 45.23 27.68
CA PRO A 258 -11.59 46.03 28.88
C PRO A 258 -12.99 46.50 29.30
N VAL A 259 -13.31 46.21 30.56
CA VAL A 259 -14.49 46.66 31.29
C VAL A 259 -14.40 48.18 31.51
N GLY A 260 -15.31 48.91 30.86
CA GLY A 260 -16.01 50.11 31.34
C GLY A 260 -15.23 51.38 31.71
N ALA A 261 -15.34 52.42 30.88
CA ALA A 261 -15.82 53.75 31.28
C ALA A 261 -15.94 54.68 30.06
N ASN A 262 -17.01 55.48 30.05
CA ASN A 262 -17.37 56.55 29.10
C ASN A 262 -16.20 57.29 28.43
N GLN A 263 -16.30 57.57 27.12
CA GLN A 263 -16.37 58.92 26.54
C GLN A 263 -16.31 58.88 24.99
N ALA A 264 -17.23 59.63 24.38
CA ALA A 264 -17.28 60.25 23.05
C ALA A 264 -16.32 59.79 21.91
N ASP A 265 -16.97 59.49 20.78
CA ASP A 265 -16.69 60.01 19.43
C ASP A 265 -15.25 59.99 18.89
N ALA A 266 -14.97 59.09 17.94
CA ALA A 266 -14.14 59.32 16.75
C ALA A 266 -14.01 58.02 15.94
N GLY A 267 -14.28 58.09 14.64
CA GLY A 267 -14.19 56.95 13.73
C GLY A 267 -12.78 56.40 13.55
N ALA A 268 -12.66 55.08 13.39
CA ALA A 268 -11.75 54.44 12.47
C ALA A 268 -12.01 52.93 12.45
N ASP A 269 -12.11 52.44 11.22
CA ASP A 269 -12.05 51.08 10.71
C ASP A 269 -11.26 50.09 11.59
N GLY A 270 -11.97 49.30 12.39
CA GLY A 270 -11.43 48.21 13.20
C GLY A 270 -12.09 46.89 12.79
N ARG A 271 -11.32 45.98 12.20
CA ARG A 271 -11.75 44.65 11.72
C ARG A 271 -12.54 43.91 12.79
N ARG A 272 -13.87 43.86 12.59
CA ARG A 272 -14.80 43.11 13.44
C ARG A 272 -14.68 41.61 13.13
N PRO A 273 -14.72 40.72 14.14
CA PRO A 273 -14.66 39.28 13.91
C PRO A 273 -15.86 38.80 13.11
N LEU A 274 -15.62 38.00 12.07
CA LEU A 274 -16.60 37.51 11.09
C LEU A 274 -17.82 36.83 11.74
N SER A 275 -17.63 36.22 12.91
CA SER A 275 -18.69 35.61 13.71
C SER A 275 -19.75 36.62 14.19
N THR A 276 -19.34 37.85 14.52
CA THR A 276 -20.28 38.90 14.94
C THR A 276 -21.10 39.46 13.78
N GLN A 277 -20.54 39.54 12.58
CA GLN A 277 -21.29 39.93 11.38
C GLN A 277 -22.36 38.90 11.00
N ILE A 278 -22.04 37.61 11.11
CA ILE A 278 -23.00 36.53 10.82
C ILE A 278 -24.13 36.56 11.85
N LEU A 279 -23.81 36.75 13.13
CA LEU A 279 -24.82 36.78 14.19
C LEU A 279 -25.79 37.97 14.06
N ASP A 280 -25.30 39.14 13.67
CA ASP A 280 -26.14 40.33 13.43
C ASP A 280 -26.99 40.21 12.17
N GLN A 281 -26.49 39.55 11.13
CA GLN A 281 -27.27 39.30 9.90
C GLN A 281 -28.51 38.43 10.15
N PHE A 282 -28.47 37.56 11.17
CA PHE A 282 -29.63 36.75 11.58
C PHE A 282 -30.51 37.41 12.65
N ARG A 283 -30.05 38.48 13.29
CA ARG A 283 -30.81 39.21 14.32
C ARG A 283 -31.62 40.38 13.77
N GLY A 284 -31.29 40.88 12.58
CA GLY A 284 -31.94 42.05 11.97
C GLY A 284 -33.17 41.76 11.09
N GLY A 285 -33.78 40.57 11.19
CA GLY A 285 -34.86 40.16 10.30
C GLY A 285 -36.07 39.57 11.02
N PHE A 286 -36.73 40.37 11.88
CA PHE A 286 -38.14 40.26 12.25
C PHE A 286 -38.66 41.62 12.72
#